data_AF-A0AAW6Q9K2-F1
#
_entry.id   AF-A0AAW6Q9K2-F1
#
_cell.length_a   1.000
_cell.length_b   1.000
_cell.length_c   1.000
_cell.angle_alpha   90.00
_cell.angle_beta   90.00
_cell.angle_gamma   90.00
#
_symmetry.space_group_name_H-M   'P 1'
#
loop_
_entity.id
_entity.type
_entity.pdbx_description
1 polymer ?
#
loop_
_entity_poly.entity_id
_entity_poly.type
_entity_poly.pdbx_seq_one_letter_code
_entity_poly.pdbx_strand_id
1 'polypeptide(L)' 'MNRIKELQDFIGSQQSEITEFDERLIRKLIQQITVYDDRFTVRFKSGLEIDINE' A
#
# COMPACT_ATOMS: atom_id res chain seq x y z
N MET A 1 -25.95 13.82 15.39
CA MET A 1 -25.19 12.80 14.64
C MET A 1 -23.81 12.69 15.27
N ASN A 2 -23.27 11.48 15.43
CA ASN A 2 -21.94 11.28 15.96
C ASN A 2 -20.94 11.38 14.81
N ARG A 3 -20.06 12.39 14.87
CA ARG A 3 -19.04 12.67 13.85
C ARG A 3 -18.13 11.48 13.54
N ILE A 4 -17.93 10.59 14.52
CA ILE A 4 -17.23 9.31 14.33
C ILE A 4 -17.97 8.39 13.34
N LYS A 5 -19.30 8.30 13.44
CA LYS A 5 -20.10 7.46 12.55
C LYS A 5 -20.09 8.00 11.12
N GLU A 6 -20.19 9.32 10.96
CA GLU A 6 -20.09 9.97 9.64
C GLU A 6 -18.73 9.71 8.98
N LEU A 7 -17.64 9.76 9.75
CA LEU A 7 -16.29 9.46 9.23
C LEU A 7 -16.13 7.98 8.87
N GLN A 8 -16.70 7.06 9.66
CA GLN A 8 -16.70 5.64 9.35
C GLN A 8 -17.48 5.34 8.06
N ASP A 9 -18.67 5.91 7.92
CA ASP A 9 -19.50 5.76 6.73
C ASP A 9 -18.80 6.37 5.49
N PHE A 10 -18.14 7.52 5.64
CA PHE A 10 -17.35 8.16 4.58
C PHE A 10 -16.16 7.31 4.14
N ILE A 11 -15.40 6.73 5.07
CA ILE A 11 -14.29 5.83 4.73
C ILE A 11 -14.82 4.57 4.02
N GLY A 12 -15.90 3.97 4.52
CA GLY A 12 -16.49 2.76 3.94
C GLY A 12 -17.11 2.96 2.55
N SER A 13 -17.58 4.19 2.23
CA SER A 13 -18.11 4.53 0.92
C SER A 13 -17.05 4.68 -0.18
N GLN A 14 -15.77 4.79 0.19
CA GLN A 14 -14.69 4.95 -0.78
C GLN A 14 -14.29 3.60 -1.39
N GLN A 15 -14.04 3.61 -2.70
CA GLN A 15 -13.52 2.44 -3.41
C GLN A 15 -12.13 2.11 -2.86
N SER A 16 -12.09 1.08 -2.00
CA SER A 16 -10.87 0.64 -1.31
C SER A 16 -10.10 -0.40 -2.12
N GLU A 17 -10.75 -0.99 -3.14
CA GLU A 17 -10.09 -1.85 -4.09
C GLU A 17 -9.22 -1.00 -5.03
N ILE A 18 -7.93 -1.26 -4.98
CA ILE A 18 -6.97 -0.75 -5.95
C ILE A 18 -7.24 -1.53 -7.25
N THR A 19 -8.08 -0.98 -8.12
CA THR A 19 -8.41 -1.59 -9.42
C THR A 19 -7.33 -1.33 -10.47
N GLU A 20 -6.50 -0.31 -10.26
CA GLU A 20 -5.41 0.09 -11.16
C GLU A 20 -4.14 0.41 -10.39
N PHE A 21 -3.00 0.02 -10.96
CA PHE A 21 -1.68 0.29 -10.40
C PHE A 21 -1.32 1.78 -10.59
N ASP A 22 -1.53 2.60 -9.56
CA ASP A 22 -1.03 3.98 -9.53
C ASP A 22 0.39 4.02 -8.94
N GLU A 23 1.39 4.21 -9.80
CA GLU A 23 2.81 4.34 -9.44
C GLU A 23 3.07 5.41 -8.36
N ARG A 24 2.30 6.51 -8.37
CA ARG A 24 2.47 7.60 -7.39
C ARG A 24 1.96 7.18 -6.02
N LEU A 25 0.90 6.38 -5.97
CA LEU A 25 0.35 5.85 -4.72
C LEU A 25 1.25 4.75 -4.15
N ILE A 26 1.70 3.82 -4.99
CA ILE A 26 2.57 2.72 -4.55
C ILE A 26 3.88 3.24 -3.98
N ARG A 27 4.48 4.29 -4.58
CA ARG A 27 5.67 4.94 -4.02
C ARG A 27 5.46 5.45 -2.59
N LYS A 28 4.25 5.83 -2.20
CA LYS A 28 3.93 6.26 -0.83
C LYS A 28 3.82 5.08 0.15
N LEU A 29 3.52 3.88 -0.34
CA LEU A 29 3.36 2.66 0.48
C LEU A 29 4.69 1.93 0.70
N ILE A 30 5.66 2.09 -0.20
CA ILE A 30 7.00 1.53 -0.04
C ILE A 30 7.74 2.22 1.11
N GLN A 31 8.34 1.42 1.98
CA GLN A 31 9.24 1.87 3.04
C GLN A 31 10.70 1.77 2.61
N GLN A 32 11.09 0.64 2.02
CA GLN A 32 12.46 0.37 1.60
C GLN A 32 12.47 -0.63 0.44
N ILE A 33 13.42 -0.47 -0.48
CA ILE A 33 13.78 -1.48 -1.47
C ILE A 33 15.22 -1.90 -1.18
N THR A 34 15.48 -3.20 -1.08
CA THR A 34 16.82 -3.78 -0.91
C THR A 34 17.16 -4.57 -2.16
N VAL A 35 18.32 -4.28 -2.76
CA VAL A 35 18.79 -4.90 -3.99
C VAL A 35 19.88 -5.91 -3.64
N TYR A 36 19.77 -7.11 -4.20
CA TYR A 36 20.76 -8.18 -4.13
C TYR A 36 21.20 -8.54 -5.56
N ASP A 37 22.14 -9.47 -5.68
CA ASP A 37 22.68 -9.88 -6.98
C ASP A 37 21.63 -10.61 -7.85
N ASP A 38 20.68 -11.32 -7.24
CA ASP A 38 19.73 -12.21 -7.91
C ASP A 38 18.25 -11.87 -7.66
N ARG A 39 17.98 -10.88 -6.82
CA ARG A 39 16.62 -10.53 -6.38
C ARG A 39 16.52 -9.12 -5.82
N PHE A 40 15.28 -8.70 -5.58
CA PHE A 40 14.94 -7.50 -4.85
C PHE A 40 13.88 -7.80 -3.80
N THR A 41 14.06 -7.20 -2.63
CA THR A 41 13.07 -7.26 -1.53
C THR A 41 12.44 -5.88 -1.38
N VAL A 42 11.12 -5.81 -1.50
CA VAL A 42 10.32 -4.60 -1.27
C VAL A 42 9.61 -4.70 0.07
N ARG A 43 9.93 -3.80 0.99
CA ARG A 43 9.24 -3.64 2.28
C ARG A 43 8.23 -2.50 2.19
N PHE A 44 6.98 -2.81 2.49
CA PHE A 44 5.90 -1.83 2.60
C PHE A 44 5.78 -1.28 4.02
N LYS A 45 5.24 -0.07 4.17
CA LYS A 45 4.99 0.58 5.48
C LYS A 45 4.00 -0.19 6.37
N SER A 46 3.21 -1.08 5.77
CA SER A 46 2.36 -2.03 6.51
C SER A 46 3.14 -3.14 7.21
N GLY A 47 4.45 -3.28 6.91
CA GLY A 47 5.28 -4.40 7.35
C GLY A 47 5.25 -5.60 6.40
N LEU A 48 4.45 -5.57 5.34
CA LEU A 48 4.48 -6.60 4.29
C LEU A 48 5.83 -6.56 3.56
N GLU A 49 6.40 -7.73 3.31
CA GLU A 49 7.61 -7.92 2.52
C GLU A 49 7.31 -8.81 1.33
N ILE A 50 7.85 -8.42 0.16
CA ILE A 50 7.72 -9.18 -1.08
C ILE A 50 9.13 -9.35 -1.66
N ASP A 51 9.50 -10.60 -1.92
CA ASP A 51 10.70 -10.95 -2.67
C ASP A 51 10.33 -11.14 -4.14
N ILE A 52 11.13 -10.54 -5.01
CA ILE A 52 10.98 -10.65 -6.45
C ILE A 52 12.32 -11.12 -7.01
N ASN A 53 12.30 -12.32 -7.57
CA ASN A 53 13.45 -12.93 -8.22
C ASN A 53 13.51 -12.44 -9.67
N GLU A 54 14.72 -12.38 -10.24
CA GLU A 54 14.92 -12.12 -11.68
C GLU A 54 14.21 -13.14 -12.58
#